data_AF-A0A7C6BFI0-F1
#
_entry.id   AF-A0A7C6BFI0-F1
#
_cell.length_a   1.000
_cell.length_b   1.000
_cell.length_c   1.000
_cell.angle_alpha   90.00
_cell.angle_beta   90.00
_cell.angle_gamma   90.00
#
_symmetry.space_group_name_H-M   'P 1'
#
loop_
_entity.id
_entity.type
_entity.pdbx_description
1 polymer ?
#
loop_
_entity_poly.entity_id
_entity_poly.type
_entity_poly.pdbx_seq_one_letter_code
_entity_poly.pdbx_strand_id
1 'polypeptide(L)'
;LPRRAKYGQGLLEDAARVKEPDRALIEKAVQEAQKHIRALVQSHFINAIAFIGEEGVTIPCLAGYPMVTVPYGADNEGYPLGATFFAMAGQDEFLMNLAYAFEQGTILRMIPEKYLQNEQR
;
A
#
# COMPACT_ATOMS: atom_id res chain seq x y z
N LEU A 1 3.81 28.62 -17.10
CA LEU A 1 3.14 28.49 -15.78
C LEU A 1 4.17 28.04 -14.74
N PRO A 2 4.85 28.96 -14.01
CA PRO A 2 5.99 28.62 -13.15
C PRO A 2 5.65 28.46 -11.66
N ARG A 3 4.37 28.25 -11.31
CA ARG A 3 3.90 28.15 -9.92
C ARG A 3 2.97 26.96 -9.70
N ARG A 4 3.46 25.73 -9.93
CA ARG A 4 2.84 24.52 -9.36
C ARG A 4 3.93 23.69 -8.73
N ALA A 5 3.71 23.21 -7.50
CA ALA A 5 4.56 22.19 -6.91
C ALA A 5 4.47 20.93 -7.78
N LYS A 6 5.61 20.28 -8.07
CA LYS A 6 5.63 18.99 -8.77
C LYS A 6 4.94 17.98 -7.84
N TYR A 7 3.84 17.36 -8.26
CA TYR A 7 3.04 16.43 -7.45
C TYR A 7 3.72 15.06 -7.22
N GLY A 8 5.04 15.02 -7.01
CA GLY A 8 5.79 13.76 -6.86
C GLY A 8 5.88 12.89 -8.12
N GLN A 9 5.44 13.40 -9.27
CA GLN A 9 5.38 12.68 -10.56
C GLN A 9 6.74 12.34 -11.18
N GLY A 10 7.87 12.65 -10.52
CA GLY A 10 9.21 12.44 -11.08
C GLY A 10 9.48 10.97 -11.45
N LEU A 11 9.08 10.03 -10.59
CA LEU A 11 9.22 8.60 -10.88
C LEU A 11 8.40 8.16 -12.10
N LEU A 12 7.22 8.76 -12.30
CA LEU A 12 6.37 8.47 -13.46
C LEU A 12 7.00 9.03 -14.75
N GLU A 13 7.54 10.25 -14.68
CA GLU A 13 8.25 10.89 -15.78
C GLU A 13 9.54 10.14 -16.15
N ASP A 14 10.29 9.66 -15.17
CA ASP A 14 11.51 8.88 -15.38
C ASP A 14 11.18 7.51 -15.99
N ALA A 15 10.15 6.83 -15.48
CA ALA A 15 9.65 5.59 -16.06
C ALA A 15 9.23 5.76 -17.53
N ALA A 16 8.56 6.87 -17.87
CA ALA A 16 8.14 7.17 -19.25
C ALA A 16 9.32 7.41 -20.21
N ARG A 17 10.53 7.69 -19.71
CA ARG A 17 11.74 7.85 -20.54
C ARG A 17 12.41 6.52 -20.88
N VAL A 18 12.10 5.45 -20.14
CA VAL A 18 12.65 4.11 -20.39
C VAL A 18 12.01 3.53 -21.65
N LYS A 19 12.77 3.47 -22.74
CA LYS A 19 12.27 2.91 -24.03
C LYS A 19 12.36 1.39 -24.09
N GLU A 20 13.41 0.82 -23.50
CA GLU A 20 13.74 -0.60 -23.56
C GLU A 20 13.99 -1.10 -22.14
N PRO A 21 12.95 -1.56 -21.42
CA PRO A 21 13.11 -2.12 -20.09
C PRO A 21 13.78 -3.50 -20.16
N ASP A 22 14.67 -3.79 -19.21
CA ASP A 22 15.25 -5.12 -19.03
C ASP A 22 14.18 -6.08 -18.46
N ARG A 23 13.44 -6.72 -19.37
CA ARG A 23 12.35 -7.63 -19.02
C ARG A 23 12.85 -8.86 -18.26
N ALA A 24 14.03 -9.37 -18.58
CA ALA A 24 14.58 -10.56 -17.92
C ALA A 24 14.91 -10.26 -16.45
N LEU A 25 15.48 -9.09 -16.18
CA LEU A 25 15.72 -8.63 -14.81
C LEU A 25 14.39 -8.44 -14.05
N ILE A 26 13.39 -7.81 -14.67
CA ILE A 26 12.08 -7.60 -14.05
C ILE A 26 11.41 -8.94 -13.74
N GLU A 27 11.34 -9.86 -14.70
CA GLU A 27 10.72 -11.18 -14.51
C GLU A 27 11.41 -11.96 -13.39
N LYS A 28 12.75 -11.94 -13.33
CA LYS A 28 13.50 -12.56 -12.24
C LYS A 28 13.17 -11.93 -10.89
N ALA A 29 13.08 -10.61 -10.82
CA ALA A 29 12.75 -9.89 -9.59
C ALA A 29 11.32 -10.22 -9.10
N VAL A 30 10.35 -10.28 -10.01
CA VAL A 30 8.97 -10.70 -9.72
C VAL A 30 8.95 -12.15 -9.21
N GLN A 31 9.66 -13.06 -9.88
CA GLN A 31 9.72 -14.47 -9.48
C GLN A 31 10.32 -14.66 -8.08
N GLU A 32 11.41 -13.97 -7.76
CA GLU A 32 12.02 -14.03 -6.42
C GLU A 32 11.11 -13.43 -5.35
N ALA A 33 10.43 -12.31 -5.63
CA ALA A 33 9.46 -11.72 -4.70
C ALA A 33 8.30 -12.69 -4.41
N GLN A 34 7.71 -13.28 -5.45
CA GLN A 34 6.65 -14.28 -5.30
C GLN A 34 7.11 -15.54 -4.57
N LYS A 35 8.34 -16.01 -4.83
CA LYS A 35 8.93 -17.16 -4.14
C LYS A 35 9.11 -16.88 -2.66
N HIS A 36 9.63 -15.70 -2.32
CA HIS A 36 9.84 -15.28 -0.93
C HIS A 36 8.53 -15.24 -0.15
N ILE A 37 7.50 -14.58 -0.68
CA ILE A 37 6.19 -14.50 0.01
C ILE A 37 5.52 -15.87 0.09
N ARG A 38 5.55 -16.68 -0.98
CA ARG A 38 5.00 -18.04 -0.94
C ARG A 38 5.62 -18.88 0.16
N ALA A 39 6.94 -18.80 0.33
CA ALA A 39 7.62 -19.51 1.40
C ALA A 39 7.14 -19.07 2.79
N LEU A 40 7.01 -17.76 3.03
CA LEU A 40 6.51 -17.21 4.30
C LEU A 40 5.07 -17.66 4.62
N VAL A 41 4.18 -17.56 3.64
CA VAL A 41 2.76 -17.96 3.78
C VAL A 41 2.65 -19.44 4.09
N GLN A 42 3.43 -20.28 3.41
CA GLN A 42 3.42 -21.73 3.60
C GLN A 42 4.04 -22.17 4.93
N SER A 43 5.17 -21.56 5.34
CA SER A 43 5.87 -21.95 6.57
C SER A 43 5.12 -21.55 7.84
N HIS A 44 4.33 -20.46 7.78
CA HIS A 44 3.64 -19.93 8.94
C HIS A 44 2.12 -20.12 8.91
N PHE A 45 1.57 -20.74 7.85
CA PHE A 45 0.13 -20.93 7.68
C PHE A 45 -0.68 -19.63 7.81
N ILE A 46 -0.17 -18.54 7.21
CA ILE A 46 -0.76 -17.20 7.30
C ILE A 46 -1.61 -16.91 6.06
N ASN A 47 -2.77 -16.25 6.21
CA ASN A 47 -3.65 -15.88 5.09
C ASN A 47 -3.46 -14.44 4.58
N ALA A 48 -2.98 -13.52 5.42
CA ALA A 48 -2.64 -12.15 5.07
C ALA A 48 -1.53 -11.62 5.99
N ILE A 49 -0.75 -10.66 5.49
CA ILE A 49 0.24 -9.93 6.27
C ILE A 49 -0.17 -8.47 6.33
N ALA A 50 0.07 -7.84 7.48
CA ALA A 50 -0.23 -6.44 7.72
C ALA A 50 1.02 -5.66 8.16
N PHE A 51 1.09 -4.39 7.78
CA PHE A 51 2.10 -3.44 8.25
C PHE A 51 1.48 -2.05 8.43
N ILE A 52 2.13 -1.20 9.23
CA ILE A 52 1.72 0.19 9.41
C ILE A 52 2.28 1.03 8.27
N GLY A 53 1.42 1.85 7.66
CA GLY A 53 1.77 2.71 6.55
C GLY A 53 2.27 1.92 5.33
N GLU A 54 3.43 2.32 4.83
CA GLU A 54 4.00 1.84 3.56
C GLU A 54 5.29 1.01 3.72
N GLU A 55 5.77 0.78 4.95
CA GLU A 55 7.10 0.19 5.18
C GLU A 55 7.30 -1.19 4.53
N GLY A 56 6.22 -1.96 4.35
CA GLY A 56 6.27 -3.32 3.80
C GLY A 56 5.83 -3.46 2.34
N VAL A 57 5.53 -2.37 1.62
CA VAL A 57 4.81 -2.48 0.32
C VAL A 57 5.67 -3.01 -0.83
N THR A 58 6.99 -2.82 -0.79
CA THR A 58 7.84 -3.02 -1.98
C THR A 58 7.81 -4.44 -2.54
N ILE A 59 7.98 -5.44 -1.67
CA ILE A 59 8.02 -6.86 -2.07
C ILE A 59 6.65 -7.37 -2.56
N PRO A 60 5.53 -7.16 -1.82
CA PRO A 60 4.21 -7.56 -2.31
C PRO A 60 3.77 -6.79 -3.57
N CYS A 61 4.10 -5.49 -3.70
CA CYS A 61 3.93 -4.74 -4.96
C CYS A 61 4.66 -5.41 -6.13
N LEU A 62 5.94 -5.71 -5.94
CA LEU A 62 6.76 -6.35 -6.97
C LEU A 62 6.24 -7.75 -7.33
N ALA A 63 5.72 -8.50 -6.34
CA ALA A 63 5.12 -9.80 -6.57
C ALA A 63 3.79 -9.75 -7.33
N GLY A 64 3.16 -8.56 -7.41
CA GLY A 64 1.85 -8.34 -8.03
C GLY A 64 0.69 -8.79 -7.17
N TYR A 65 0.82 -8.70 -5.84
CA TYR A 65 -0.21 -9.13 -4.90
C TYR A 65 -1.17 -8.00 -4.50
N PRO A 66 -2.47 -8.30 -4.32
CA PRO A 66 -3.45 -7.29 -3.98
C PRO A 66 -3.16 -6.74 -2.57
N MET A 67 -3.34 -5.42 -2.42
CA MET A 67 -3.16 -4.72 -1.15
C MET A 67 -4.28 -3.73 -0.91
N VAL A 68 -4.58 -3.49 0.37
CA VAL A 68 -5.54 -2.47 0.79
C VAL A 68 -5.06 -1.81 2.07
N THR A 69 -5.13 -0.49 2.12
CA THR A 69 -4.82 0.30 3.31
C THR A 69 -6.12 0.85 3.88
N VAL A 70 -6.34 0.62 5.18
CA VAL A 70 -7.48 1.14 5.93
C VAL A 70 -7.00 2.02 7.10
N PRO A 71 -7.81 2.96 7.60
CA PRO A 71 -7.40 3.84 8.70
C PRO A 71 -6.99 3.07 9.97
N TYR A 72 -5.88 3.49 10.58
CA TYR A 72 -5.33 2.98 11.85
C TYR A 72 -5.11 4.09 12.89
N GLY A 73 -5.85 5.20 12.78
CA GLY A 73 -5.77 6.32 13.71
C GLY A 73 -4.76 7.37 13.27
N ALA A 74 -4.05 7.97 14.22
CA ALA A 74 -2.95 8.89 13.95
C ALA A 74 -1.82 8.72 14.96
N ASP A 75 -0.67 9.28 14.61
CA ASP A 75 0.43 9.46 15.54
C ASP A 75 0.17 10.59 16.55
N ASN A 76 1.15 10.82 17.43
CA ASN A 76 1.07 11.85 18.48
C ASN A 76 1.02 13.29 17.92
N GLU A 77 1.39 13.49 16.66
CA GLU A 77 1.35 14.79 15.97
C GLU A 77 0.02 14.99 15.20
N GLY A 78 -0.82 13.95 15.17
CA GLY A 78 -2.12 13.94 14.51
C GLY A 78 -2.06 13.58 13.02
N TYR A 79 -0.94 13.03 12.54
CA TYR A 79 -0.84 12.53 11.17
C TYR A 79 -1.54 11.17 11.03
N PRO A 80 -2.43 11.01 10.03
CA PRO A 80 -3.19 9.78 9.87
C PRO A 80 -2.26 8.60 9.56
N LEU A 81 -2.47 7.50 10.28
CA LEU A 81 -1.79 6.23 10.06
C LEU A 81 -2.75 5.27 9.35
N GLY A 82 -2.20 4.45 8.45
CA GLY A 82 -2.91 3.37 7.79
C GLY A 82 -2.41 2.02 8.26
N ALA A 83 -3.29 1.03 8.31
CA ALA A 83 -2.93 -0.39 8.35
C ALA A 83 -3.07 -0.94 6.93
N THR A 84 -1.97 -1.42 6.36
CA THR A 84 -1.93 -1.96 5.01
C THR A 84 -1.87 -3.48 5.09
N PHE A 85 -2.83 -4.13 4.44
CA PHE A 85 -2.94 -5.58 4.35
C PHE A 85 -2.63 -6.02 2.93
N PHE A 86 -2.00 -7.19 2.78
CA PHE A 86 -1.95 -7.89 1.50
C PHE A 86 -2.30 -9.36 1.64
N ALA A 87 -2.84 -9.93 0.57
CA ALA A 87 -3.14 -11.35 0.43
C ALA A 87 -2.47 -11.91 -0.82
N MET A 88 -2.56 -13.22 -1.04
CA MET A 88 -2.00 -13.84 -2.25
C MET A 88 -2.79 -13.42 -3.49
N ALA A 89 -2.17 -13.58 -4.67
CA ALA A 89 -2.84 -13.33 -5.95
C ALA A 89 -4.18 -14.10 -6.06
N GLY A 90 -5.24 -13.41 -6.50
CA GLY A 90 -6.59 -13.97 -6.63
C GLY A 90 -7.39 -14.03 -5.33
N GLN A 91 -6.89 -13.47 -4.23
CA GLN A 91 -7.58 -13.40 -2.93
C GLN A 91 -8.19 -12.02 -2.63
N ASP A 92 -8.53 -11.26 -3.67
CA ASP A 92 -9.08 -9.91 -3.57
C ASP A 92 -10.35 -9.86 -2.70
N GLU A 93 -11.27 -10.83 -2.86
CA GLU A 93 -12.49 -10.92 -2.04
C GLU A 93 -12.16 -11.12 -0.56
N PHE A 94 -11.25 -12.05 -0.25
CA PHE A 94 -10.80 -12.29 1.11
C PHE A 94 -10.14 -11.05 1.72
N LEU A 95 -9.28 -10.38 0.95
CA LEU A 95 -8.60 -9.16 1.39
C LEU A 95 -9.60 -8.04 1.70
N MET A 96 -10.61 -7.85 0.86
CA MET A 96 -11.66 -6.85 1.09
C MET A 96 -12.51 -7.18 2.31
N ASN A 97 -12.88 -8.45 2.51
CA ASN A 97 -13.60 -8.89 3.70
C ASN A 97 -12.77 -8.68 4.99
N LEU A 98 -11.47 -8.97 4.95
CA LEU A 98 -10.55 -8.72 6.06
C LEU A 98 -10.47 -7.23 6.38
N ALA A 99 -10.26 -6.39 5.37
CA ALA A 99 -10.17 -4.94 5.53
C ALA A 99 -11.46 -4.33 6.08
N TYR A 100 -12.61 -4.78 5.57
CA TYR A 100 -13.91 -4.36 6.07
C TYR A 100 -14.11 -4.78 7.53
N ALA A 101 -13.82 -6.04 7.88
CA ALA A 101 -13.93 -6.50 9.25
C ALA A 101 -13.02 -5.71 10.20
N PHE A 102 -11.80 -5.39 9.78
CA PHE A 102 -10.88 -4.53 10.54
C PHE A 102 -11.42 -3.11 10.72
N GLU A 103 -11.89 -2.48 9.63
CA GLU A 103 -12.46 -1.13 9.68
C GLU A 103 -13.68 -1.07 10.61
N GLN A 104 -14.62 -2.01 10.48
CA GLN A 104 -15.83 -2.05 11.32
C GLN A 104 -15.51 -2.41 12.78
N GLY A 105 -14.49 -3.23 13.01
CA GLY A 105 -14.07 -3.62 14.36
C GLY A 105 -13.31 -2.52 15.11
N THR A 106 -12.79 -1.50 14.41
CA THR A 106 -11.88 -0.51 15.00
C THR A 106 -12.36 0.93 14.88
N ILE A 107 -12.97 1.32 13.76
CA ILE A 107 -13.54 2.66 13.50
C ILE A 107 -12.51 3.79 13.80
N LEU A 108 -11.28 3.64 13.32
CA LEU A 108 -10.16 4.53 13.65
C LEU A 108 -9.99 5.73 12.72
N ARG A 109 -10.90 5.94 11.77
CA ARG A 109 -10.84 7.11 10.88
C ARG A 109 -11.12 8.38 11.68
N MET A 110 -10.18 9.32 11.65
CA MET A 110 -10.38 10.65 12.26
C MET A 110 -10.74 11.71 11.22
N ILE A 111 -11.55 12.67 11.64
CA ILE A 111 -11.90 13.84 10.85
C ILE A 111 -10.77 14.87 11.01
N PRO A 112 -10.18 15.37 9.91
CA PRO A 112 -9.08 16.32 10.01
C PRO A 112 -9.63 17.73 10.31
N GLU A 113 -9.90 18.02 11.58
CA GLU A 113 -10.59 19.23 12.04
C GLU A 113 -9.92 20.55 11.59
N LYS A 114 -8.59 20.56 11.47
CA LYS A 114 -7.81 21.73 11.04
C LYS A 114 -8.22 22.28 9.67
N TYR A 115 -8.75 21.46 8.77
CA TYR A 115 -9.16 21.91 7.43
C TYR A 115 -10.60 22.43 7.41
N LEU A 116 -11.46 21.93 8.30
CA LEU A 116 -12.86 22.35 8.38
C LEU A 116 -13.02 23.77 8.93
N GLN A 117 -12.11 24.22 9.80
CA GLN A 117 -12.14 25.57 10.37
C GLN A 117 -11.79 26.66 9.36
N ASN A 118 -11.04 26.34 8.29
CA ASN A 118 -10.61 27.30 7.27
C ASN A 118 -11.67 27.51 6.17
N GLU A 119 -12.71 26.69 6.08
CA GLU A 119 -13.83 26.88 5.14
C GLU A 119 -14.94 27.79 5.70
N GLN A 120 -14.85 28.19 6.98
CA GLN A 120 -15.79 29.11 7.63
C GLN A 120 -15.31 30.57 7.67
N ARG A 121 -14.31 30.92 6.86
CA ARG A 121 -13.71 32.26 6.75
C ARG A 121 -13.72 32.74 5.31
#